data_AF-A0A530QI82-F1
#
_entry.id   AF-A0A530QI82-F1
#
_cell.length_a   1.000
_cell.length_b   1.000
_cell.length_c   1.000
_cell.angle_alpha   90.00
_cell.angle_beta   90.00
_cell.angle_gamma   90.00
#
_symmetry.space_group_name_H-M   'P 1'
#
loop_
_entity.id
_entity.type
_entity.pdbx_description
1 polymer ?
#
loop_
_entity_poly.entity_id
_entity_poly.type
_entity_poly.pdbx_seq_one_letter_code
_entity_poly.pdbx_strand_id
1 'polypeptide(L)'
;TEFTAGQSGTYFYHSHDHVDRQQALGLYGALIIDPANPQDEIAADHDYIIQLQEWLMREGLTFPSMPMDGGQPNYFTINGRAYPSTDTIRMKVGETLKVRFIGTNNGFIHPMHIHGGPFE
;
A
#
# COMPACT_ATOMS: atom_id res chain seq x y z
N THR A 1 17.05 -18.03 5.19
CA THR A 1 15.93 -18.94 5.51
C THR A 1 14.99 -18.99 4.33
N GLU A 2 14.26 -20.08 4.15
CA GLU A 2 13.26 -20.27 3.09
C GLU A 2 11.89 -20.55 3.71
N PHE A 3 10.82 -20.32 2.95
CA PHE A 3 9.46 -20.66 3.34
C PHE A 3 8.66 -21.12 2.13
N THR A 4 7.66 -21.96 2.35
CA THR A 4 6.69 -22.38 1.32
C THR A 4 5.38 -21.63 1.55
N ALA A 5 4.92 -20.91 0.53
CA ALA A 5 3.61 -20.28 0.54
C ALA A 5 2.49 -21.33 0.41
N GLY A 6 1.64 -21.46 1.42
CA GLY A 6 0.48 -22.37 1.41
C GLY A 6 -0.86 -21.70 1.12
N GLN A 7 -0.92 -20.36 1.13
CA GLN A 7 -2.13 -19.57 0.95
C GLN A 7 -1.89 -18.50 -0.11
N SER A 8 -2.86 -18.33 -1.02
CA SER A 8 -2.89 -17.21 -1.95
C SER A 8 -3.44 -15.95 -1.29
N GLY A 9 -3.05 -14.78 -1.79
CA GLY A 9 -3.52 -13.51 -1.27
C GLY A 9 -2.58 -12.34 -1.53
N THR A 10 -2.95 -11.21 -0.93
CA THR A 10 -2.17 -9.98 -0.91
C THR A 10 -1.61 -9.78 0.49
N TYR A 11 -0.29 -9.79 0.61
CA TYR A 11 0.40 -9.69 1.88
C TYR A 11 1.34 -8.49 1.92
N PHE A 12 1.60 -8.03 3.13
CA PHE A 12 2.55 -6.99 3.45
C PHE A 12 3.82 -7.63 4.01
N TYR A 13 4.98 -7.22 3.53
CA TYR A 13 6.25 -7.54 4.17
C TYR A 13 7.04 -6.26 4.48
N HIS A 14 7.81 -6.29 5.57
CA HIS A 14 8.72 -5.22 5.97
C HIS A 14 9.90 -5.78 6.75
N SER A 15 10.91 -4.94 6.96
CA SER A 15 12.00 -5.27 7.88
C SER A 15 11.51 -5.31 9.32
N HIS A 16 11.97 -6.30 10.08
CA HIS A 16 11.77 -6.40 11.54
C HIS A 16 12.93 -5.81 12.34
N ASP A 17 13.86 -5.11 11.69
CA ASP A 17 14.93 -4.36 12.34
C ASP A 17 14.56 -2.87 12.40
N HIS A 18 14.70 -2.25 13.59
CA HIS A 18 14.37 -0.84 13.82
C HIS A 18 13.07 -0.40 13.10
N VAL A 19 11.99 -1.14 13.34
CA VAL A 19 10.71 -1.03 12.59
C VAL A 19 10.09 0.35 12.65
N ASP A 20 10.34 1.08 13.74
CA ASP A 20 9.96 2.48 13.95
C ASP A 20 10.56 3.40 12.88
N ARG A 21 11.69 3.02 12.27
CA ARG A 21 12.36 3.77 11.20
C ARG A 21 12.29 3.08 9.86
N GLN A 22 12.67 1.80 9.78
CA GLN A 22 12.82 1.14 8.50
C GLN A 22 11.48 1.00 7.78
N GLN A 23 10.45 0.46 8.44
CA GLN A 23 9.11 0.39 7.85
C GLN A 23 8.54 1.80 7.62
N ALA A 24 8.59 2.66 8.65
CA ALA A 24 8.01 4.01 8.57
C ALA A 24 8.57 4.84 7.41
N LEU A 25 9.85 4.66 7.07
CA LEU A 25 10.54 5.44 6.03
C LEU A 25 10.62 4.72 4.68
N GLY A 26 9.87 3.64 4.47
CA GLY A 26 9.69 3.07 3.14
C GLY A 26 10.17 1.64 2.92
N LEU A 27 10.80 1.00 3.91
CA LEU A 27 11.33 -0.37 3.76
C LEU A 27 10.24 -1.41 3.97
N TYR A 28 9.33 -1.46 3.01
CA TYR A 28 8.19 -2.36 2.93
C TYR A 28 7.94 -2.79 1.48
N GLY A 29 7.11 -3.80 1.30
CA GLY A 29 6.64 -4.20 -0.02
C GLY A 29 5.37 -5.03 0.02
N ALA A 30 4.82 -5.26 -1.17
CA ALA A 30 3.72 -6.17 -1.40
C ALA A 30 4.26 -7.55 -1.76
N LEU A 31 3.71 -8.59 -1.14
CA LEU A 31 3.89 -9.97 -1.56
C LEU A 31 2.55 -10.48 -2.09
N ILE A 32 2.47 -10.68 -3.40
CA ILE A 32 1.30 -11.26 -4.05
C ILE A 32 1.57 -12.75 -4.26
N ILE A 33 0.65 -13.57 -3.79
CA ILE A 33 0.70 -15.02 -3.96
C ILE A 33 -0.54 -15.40 -4.75
N ASP A 34 -0.33 -15.78 -6.01
CA ASP A 34 -1.42 -16.20 -6.89
C ASP A 34 -2.02 -17.55 -6.40
N PRO A 35 -3.32 -17.79 -6.64
CA PRO A 35 -3.93 -19.08 -6.35
C PRO A 35 -3.26 -20.19 -7.16
N ALA A 36 -3.07 -21.34 -6.53
CA ALA A 36 -2.51 -22.52 -7.19
C ALA A 36 -3.39 -23.01 -8.35
N ASN A 37 -4.70 -22.80 -8.24
CA ASN A 37 -5.65 -23.00 -9.31
C ASN A 37 -5.96 -21.64 -9.98
N PRO A 38 -5.56 -21.43 -11.25
CA PRO A 38 -5.78 -20.16 -11.95
C PRO A 38 -7.26 -19.77 -12.11
N GLN A 39 -8.20 -20.72 -11.98
CA GLN A 39 -9.63 -20.42 -12.04
C GLN A 39 -10.15 -19.67 -10.80
N ASP A 40 -9.40 -19.68 -9.71
CA ASP A 40 -9.77 -18.98 -8.47
C ASP A 40 -9.31 -17.50 -8.47
N GLU A 41 -8.58 -17.07 -9.52
CA GLU A 41 -8.13 -15.68 -9.65
C GLU A 41 -9.28 -14.78 -10.10
N ILE A 42 -9.40 -13.61 -9.46
CA ILE A 42 -10.34 -12.58 -9.88
C ILE A 42 -9.75 -11.89 -11.12
N ALA A 43 -10.35 -12.15 -12.28
CA ALA A 43 -9.98 -11.51 -13.54
C ALA A 43 -10.37 -10.02 -13.54
N ALA A 44 -9.46 -9.18 -14.00
CA ALA A 44 -9.71 -7.77 -14.27
C ALA A 44 -8.80 -7.30 -15.42
N ASP A 45 -9.23 -6.28 -16.15
CA ASP A 45 -8.41 -5.69 -17.22
C ASP A 45 -7.16 -5.01 -16.68
N HIS A 46 -7.23 -4.52 -15.44
CA HIS A 46 -6.13 -3.89 -14.71
C HIS A 46 -6.02 -4.46 -13.30
N ASP A 47 -4.80 -4.72 -12.82
CA ASP A 47 -4.48 -5.09 -11.43
C ASP A 47 -3.51 -4.05 -10.86
N TYR A 48 -3.92 -3.36 -9.80
CA TYR A 48 -3.15 -2.26 -9.23
C TYR A 48 -2.97 -2.40 -7.72
N ILE A 49 -1.70 -2.39 -7.29
CA ILE A 49 -1.30 -2.46 -5.89
C ILE A 49 -1.19 -1.03 -5.34
N ILE A 50 -1.86 -0.79 -4.22
CA ILE A 50 -1.87 0.49 -3.51
C ILE A 50 -1.27 0.28 -2.12
N GLN A 51 -0.06 0.80 -1.94
CA GLN A 51 0.61 0.85 -0.64
C GLN A 51 0.43 2.24 -0.04
N LEU A 52 -0.26 2.29 1.09
CA LEU A 52 -0.61 3.52 1.81
C LEU A 52 0.41 3.79 2.91
N GLN A 53 0.93 5.01 2.96
CA GLN A 53 1.93 5.41 3.94
C GLN A 53 1.79 6.88 4.36
N GLU A 54 2.27 7.21 5.55
CA GLU A 54 2.30 8.56 6.11
C GLU A 54 3.64 8.91 6.74
N TRP A 55 4.06 10.17 6.55
CA TRP A 55 5.29 10.71 7.13
C TRP A 55 5.02 12.04 7.84
N LEU A 56 5.92 12.35 8.78
CA LEU A 56 6.09 13.70 9.29
C LEU A 56 7.21 14.36 8.49
N MET A 57 6.86 15.35 7.67
CA MET A 57 7.80 16.21 6.98
C MET A 57 8.00 17.50 7.78
N ARG A 58 9.23 17.81 8.15
CA ARG A 58 9.58 19.07 8.83
C ARG A 58 10.93 19.57 8.33
N GLU A 59 10.98 20.85 7.97
CA GLU A 59 12.22 21.51 7.56
C GLU A 59 12.94 20.78 6.40
N GLY A 60 12.17 20.17 5.49
CA GLY A 60 12.70 19.43 4.33
C GLY A 60 13.19 18.02 4.64
N LEU A 61 13.04 17.54 5.86
CA LEU A 61 13.41 16.19 6.29
C LEU A 61 12.17 15.32 6.53
N THR A 62 12.31 14.03 6.26
CA THR A 62 11.29 13.00 6.49
C THR A 62 11.54 12.29 7.81
N PHE A 63 10.51 12.19 8.63
CA PHE A 63 10.53 11.49 9.91
C PHE A 63 9.38 10.48 9.99
N PRO A 64 9.54 9.40 10.79
CA PRO A 64 8.43 8.54 11.17
C PRO A 64 7.30 9.33 11.84
N SER A 65 6.06 9.00 11.49
CA SER A 65 4.88 9.55 12.16
C SER A 65 4.58 8.75 13.43
N MET A 66 4.97 9.30 14.59
CA MET A 66 4.83 8.64 15.89
C MET A 66 3.91 9.47 16.79
N PRO A 67 2.63 9.08 16.97
CA PRO A 67 1.68 9.82 17.80
C PRO A 67 2.17 10.05 19.24
N MET A 68 2.85 9.04 19.81
CA MET A 68 3.35 9.08 21.18
C MET A 68 4.43 10.16 21.39
N ASP A 69 5.17 10.51 20.34
CA ASP A 69 6.20 11.56 20.35
C ASP A 69 5.66 12.91 19.87
N GLY A 70 4.34 13.03 19.70
CA GLY A 70 3.68 14.19 19.10
C GLY A 70 3.90 14.33 17.59
N GLY A 71 4.50 13.32 16.95
CA GLY A 71 4.80 13.30 15.52
C GLY A 71 3.59 12.92 14.67
N GLN A 72 2.62 13.83 14.57
CA GLN A 72 1.46 13.63 13.69
C GLN A 72 1.86 13.72 12.21
N PRO A 73 1.32 12.86 11.33
CA PRO A 73 1.62 12.88 9.91
C PRO A 73 1.10 14.16 9.28
N ASN A 74 1.88 14.73 8.37
CA ASN A 74 1.47 15.85 7.53
C ASN A 74 1.75 15.61 6.04
N TYR A 75 2.23 14.41 5.70
CA TYR A 75 2.56 14.01 4.35
C TYR A 75 2.07 12.58 4.12
N PHE A 76 1.28 12.38 3.08
CA PHE A 76 0.62 11.11 2.80
C PHE A 76 0.96 10.66 1.39
N THR A 77 1.20 9.37 1.22
CA THR A 77 1.66 8.82 -0.05
C THR A 77 0.89 7.58 -0.46
N ILE A 78 0.73 7.43 -1.77
CA ILE A 78 0.35 6.20 -2.43
C ILE A 78 1.57 5.74 -3.21
N ASN A 79 2.02 4.52 -2.97
CA ASN A 79 3.19 3.93 -3.64
C ASN A 79 4.44 4.84 -3.54
N GLY A 80 4.63 5.47 -2.37
CA GLY A 80 5.78 6.34 -2.07
C GLY A 80 5.73 7.74 -2.68
N ARG A 81 4.64 8.14 -3.36
CA ARG A 81 4.46 9.48 -3.93
C ARG A 81 3.23 10.17 -3.36
N ALA A 82 3.35 11.48 -3.11
CA ALA A 82 2.21 12.34 -2.81
C ALA A 82 1.71 13.02 -4.10
N TYR A 83 0.45 13.46 -4.10
CA TYR A 83 -0.12 14.26 -5.19
C TYR A 83 0.72 15.54 -5.41
N PRO A 84 0.97 15.97 -6.67
CA PRO A 84 0.46 15.44 -7.95
C PRO A 84 1.29 14.31 -8.57
N SER A 85 2.31 13.82 -7.88
CA SER A 85 3.26 12.84 -8.41
C SER A 85 2.77 11.38 -8.31
N THR A 86 1.58 11.15 -7.76
CA THR A 86 0.93 9.83 -7.77
C THR A 86 0.64 9.38 -9.19
N ASP A 87 0.71 8.08 -9.44
CA ASP A 87 0.36 7.54 -10.75
C ASP A 87 -1.14 7.70 -11.03
N THR A 88 -1.48 7.66 -12.32
CA THR A 88 -2.87 7.62 -12.78
C THR A 88 -3.10 6.32 -13.54
N ILE A 89 -4.23 5.68 -13.27
CA ILE A 89 -4.65 4.48 -14.00
C ILE A 89 -5.54 4.95 -15.14
N ARG A 90 -5.10 4.74 -16.39
CA ARG A 90 -5.87 5.08 -17.59
C ARG A 90 -6.67 3.87 -18.01
N MET A 91 -7.99 4.04 -18.07
CA MET A 91 -8.93 2.98 -18.41
C MET A 91 -9.92 3.45 -19.46
N LYS A 92 -10.53 2.50 -20.18
CA LYS A 92 -11.68 2.73 -21.05
C LYS A 92 -12.97 2.37 -20.34
N VAL A 93 -14.08 2.95 -20.79
CA VAL A 93 -15.41 2.59 -20.29
C VAL A 93 -15.66 1.09 -20.54
N GLY A 94 -16.05 0.38 -19.49
CA GLY A 94 -16.29 -1.07 -19.52
C GLY A 94 -15.10 -1.92 -19.07
N GLU A 95 -13.91 -1.34 -18.92
CA GLU A 95 -12.77 -2.05 -18.32
C GLU A 95 -12.94 -2.16 -16.80
N THR A 96 -12.47 -3.26 -16.25
CA THR A 96 -12.50 -3.62 -14.83
C THR A 96 -11.14 -3.38 -14.18
N LEU A 97 -11.15 -3.00 -12.90
CA LEU A 97 -9.94 -2.76 -12.11
C LEU A 97 -10.01 -3.53 -10.80
N LYS A 98 -9.04 -4.41 -10.59
CA LYS A 98 -8.77 -5.03 -9.30
C LYS A 98 -7.78 -4.17 -8.53
N VAL A 99 -8.19 -3.74 -7.34
CA VAL A 99 -7.37 -2.90 -6.46
C VAL A 99 -6.96 -3.69 -5.23
N ARG A 100 -5.65 -3.70 -4.95
CA ARG A 100 -5.07 -4.37 -3.78
C ARG A 100 -4.57 -3.32 -2.80
N PHE A 101 -5.34 -3.04 -1.76
CA PHE A 101 -4.94 -2.10 -0.71
C PHE A 101 -4.03 -2.77 0.32
N ILE A 102 -2.90 -2.12 0.61
CA ILE A 102 -1.96 -2.51 1.66
C ILE A 102 -1.71 -1.28 2.54
N GLY A 103 -2.12 -1.37 3.80
CA GLY A 103 -1.71 -0.41 4.83
C GLY A 103 -0.28 -0.71 5.25
N THR A 104 0.70 0.00 4.70
CA THR A 104 2.12 -0.16 5.05
C THR A 104 2.55 0.72 6.22
N ASN A 105 1.60 1.47 6.76
CA ASN A 105 1.76 2.46 7.80
C ASN A 105 2.13 1.89 9.18
N ASN A 106 2.61 2.78 10.07
CA ASN A 106 3.04 2.40 11.41
C ASN A 106 2.04 2.79 12.51
N GLY A 107 1.25 3.84 12.31
CA GLY A 107 0.47 4.43 13.41
C GLY A 107 -0.96 4.84 13.07
N PHE A 108 -1.36 4.81 11.80
CA PHE A 108 -2.60 5.43 11.35
C PHE A 108 -3.42 4.49 10.48
N ILE A 109 -4.74 4.51 10.68
CA ILE A 109 -5.67 3.84 9.77
C ILE A 109 -5.99 4.80 8.63
N HIS A 110 -5.93 4.30 7.40
CA HIS A 110 -6.25 5.07 6.19
C HIS A 110 -7.60 4.61 5.66
N PRO A 111 -8.70 5.32 5.96
CA PRO A 111 -9.98 5.04 5.33
C PRO A 111 -9.89 5.42 3.86
N MET A 112 -10.03 4.43 2.99
CA MET A 112 -10.00 4.63 1.54
C MET A 112 -11.38 4.45 0.95
N HIS A 113 -11.70 5.29 -0.03
CA HIS A 113 -12.80 5.09 -0.95
C HIS A 113 -12.32 5.38 -2.37
N ILE A 114 -12.94 4.74 -3.35
CA ILE A 114 -12.67 4.98 -4.77
C ILE A 114 -13.85 5.73 -5.35
N HIS A 115 -13.57 6.74 -6.17
CA HIS A 115 -14.58 7.39 -7.01
C HIS A 115 -14.64 6.66 -8.34
N GLY A 116 -15.83 6.32 -8.84
CA GLY A 116 -15.97 5.84 -10.22
C GLY A 116 -16.85 4.61 -10.46
N GLY A 117 -17.41 3.96 -9.42
CA GLY A 117 -18.34 2.84 -9.62
C GLY A 117 -18.62 2.06 -8.35
N PRO A 118 -19.56 1.09 -8.39
CA PRO A 118 -19.76 0.14 -7.30
C PRO A 118 -18.55 -0.80 -7.15
N PHE A 119 -18.35 -1.33 -5.95
CA PHE A 119 -17.51 -2.52 -5.74
C PHE A 119 -18.33 -3.77 -6.08
N GLU A 120 -17.72 -4.70 -6.79
CA GLU A 120 -18.29 -6.00 -7.15
C GLU A 120 -17.74 -7.12 -6.26
#